data_AF-A0A2W4R1Y3-F1
#
_entry.id   AF-A0A2W4R1Y3-F1
#
_cell.length_a   1.000
_cell.length_b   1.000
_cell.length_c   1.000
_cell.angle_alpha   90.00
_cell.angle_beta   90.00
_cell.angle_gamma   90.00
#
_symmetry.space_group_name_H-M   'P 1'
#
loop_
_entity.id
_entity.type
_entity.pdbx_description
1 polymer ?
#
loop_
_entity_poly.entity_id
_entity_poly.type
_entity_poly.pdbx_seq_one_letter_code
_entity_poly.pdbx_strand_id
1 'polypeptide(L)'
;MFSFIKMLFTKQKQGITGNNNTAVIAGRDINIHHGVPQKVVDRLEELLQEKDIKLQDREGVIASWIQKYKELESQLASRTDDMAKQAKSFLDDGKLEEAEQLFKQALTTDLKNAANNAHSLAQIKSLQLNYPEAETYYKQAVQLDPDNALYLNDLGLHLYTLGKYAEAEPL
;
A
#
# COMPACT_ATOMS: atom_id res chain seq x y z
N MET A 1 24.48 3.39 38.16
CA MET A 1 23.34 2.78 37.47
C MET A 1 23.01 3.60 36.23
N PHE A 2 23.87 3.53 35.22
CA PHE A 2 23.70 4.14 33.89
C PHE A 2 24.66 3.40 32.95
N SER A 3 24.16 2.59 32.02
CA SER A 3 24.97 2.12 30.88
C SER A 3 24.09 1.56 29.76
N PHE A 4 24.59 1.73 28.53
CA PHE A 4 24.19 1.16 27.24
C PHE A 4 23.30 2.00 26.32
N ILE A 5 23.86 3.15 25.91
CA ILE A 5 23.67 3.71 24.56
C ILE A 5 24.96 3.45 23.77
N LYS A 6 24.91 2.48 22.84
CA LYS A 6 25.70 2.28 21.58
C LYS A 6 25.98 0.80 21.31
N MET A 7 26.15 0.50 20.01
CA MET A 7 26.55 -0.77 19.36
C MET A 7 25.37 -1.73 19.11
N LEU A 8 24.99 -2.14 17.89
CA LEU A 8 25.77 -2.40 16.67
C LEU A 8 24.92 -2.20 15.39
N PHE A 9 25.36 -1.32 14.49
CA PHE A 9 25.15 -1.50 13.05
C PHE A 9 26.40 -2.21 12.52
N THR A 10 26.27 -3.48 12.16
CA THR A 10 27.30 -4.21 11.38
C THR A 10 26.60 -5.07 10.35
N LYS A 11 26.87 -4.77 9.07
CA LYS A 11 26.57 -5.65 7.93
C LYS A 11 27.15 -7.04 8.19
N GLN A 12 26.32 -8.07 8.09
CA GLN A 12 26.78 -9.41 7.75
C GLN A 12 25.81 -10.04 6.74
N LYS A 13 26.19 -9.99 5.46
CA LYS A 13 25.72 -10.97 4.47
C LYS A 13 26.38 -12.30 4.83
N GLN A 14 25.64 -13.20 5.47
CA GLN A 14 25.89 -14.65 5.40
C GLN A 14 24.54 -15.35 5.31
N GLY A 15 24.45 -16.29 4.37
CA GLY A 15 23.20 -16.88 3.91
C GLY A 15 22.44 -17.66 4.97
N ILE A 16 21.12 -17.55 4.91
CA ILE A 16 20.21 -18.53 5.48
C ILE A 16 19.33 -19.01 4.33
N THR A 17 19.75 -20.12 3.72
CA THR A 17 18.84 -21.04 3.05
C THR A 17 17.99 -21.69 4.15
N GLY A 18 16.76 -21.20 4.35
CA GLY A 18 15.88 -21.68 5.41
C GLY A 18 14.44 -21.40 5.06
N ASN A 19 13.74 -22.46 4.69
CA ASN A 19 12.32 -22.52 4.41
C ASN A 19 11.52 -22.17 5.70
N ASN A 20 10.41 -21.44 5.54
CA ASN A 20 9.37 -21.15 6.52
C ASN A 20 9.69 -20.20 7.70
N ASN A 21 9.00 -19.05 7.66
CA ASN A 21 8.52 -18.24 8.78
C ASN A 21 9.57 -17.62 9.74
N THR A 22 9.36 -16.34 10.05
CA THR A 22 9.95 -15.59 11.17
C THR A 22 11.45 -15.28 11.08
N ALA A 23 11.77 -14.10 10.53
CA ALA A 23 12.98 -13.36 10.89
C ALA A 23 12.60 -12.32 11.94
N VAL A 24 13.01 -12.56 13.18
CA VAL A 24 12.74 -11.72 14.34
C VAL A 24 13.47 -10.39 14.20
N ILE A 25 12.73 -9.29 14.01
CA ILE A 25 13.23 -7.93 14.24
C ILE A 25 12.41 -7.34 15.40
N ALA A 26 13.09 -6.99 16.49
CA ALA A 26 12.53 -6.35 17.70
C ALA A 26 11.62 -7.21 18.62
N GLY A 27 11.82 -8.54 18.69
CA GLY A 27 11.34 -9.35 19.81
C GLY A 27 9.82 -9.50 19.93
N ARG A 28 9.06 -9.21 18.88
CA ARG A 28 7.68 -9.69 18.74
C ARG A 28 7.54 -10.25 17.33
N ASP A 29 7.41 -11.56 17.24
CA ASP A 29 6.91 -12.24 16.05
C ASP A 29 5.51 -11.74 15.77
N ILE A 30 5.40 -10.62 15.05
CA ILE A 30 4.12 -10.24 14.48
C ILE A 30 3.97 -11.06 13.21
N ASN A 31 3.55 -12.30 13.42
CA ASN A 31 3.07 -13.25 12.42
C ASN A 31 1.71 -12.77 11.84
N ILE A 32 1.56 -11.45 11.60
CA ILE A 32 0.32 -10.76 11.17
C ILE A 32 0.13 -10.76 9.65
N HIS A 33 1.14 -11.18 8.89
CA HIS A 33 1.12 -11.07 7.43
C HIS A 33 0.48 -12.29 6.75
N HIS A 34 -0.61 -12.84 7.34
CA HIS A 34 -1.37 -13.92 6.71
C HIS A 34 -1.92 -13.43 5.35
N GLY A 35 -1.30 -13.88 4.26
CA GLY A 35 -1.72 -13.60 2.88
C GLY A 35 -1.03 -12.44 2.18
N VAL A 36 0.01 -11.82 2.76
CA VAL A 36 0.83 -10.81 2.06
C VAL A 36 2.20 -11.42 1.72
N PRO A 37 2.68 -11.34 0.46
CA PRO A 37 4.00 -11.88 0.10
C PRO A 37 5.14 -11.25 0.90
N GLN A 38 6.20 -12.01 1.22
CA GLN A 38 7.28 -11.48 2.07
C GLN A 38 7.97 -10.25 1.47
N LYS A 39 8.23 -10.24 0.16
CA LYS A 39 8.82 -9.07 -0.54
C LYS A 39 7.99 -7.79 -0.37
N VAL A 40 6.68 -7.95 -0.23
CA VAL A 40 5.72 -6.85 -0.05
C VAL A 40 5.79 -6.31 1.38
N VAL A 41 5.95 -7.21 2.36
CA VAL A 41 6.24 -6.84 3.74
C VAL A 41 7.59 -6.14 3.85
N ASP A 42 8.62 -6.64 3.17
CA ASP A 42 9.95 -6.02 3.16
C ASP A 42 9.87 -4.57 2.61
N ARG A 43 9.12 -4.36 1.52
CA ARG A 43 8.90 -2.99 0.99
C ARG A 43 8.15 -2.09 1.97
N LEU A 44 7.16 -2.61 2.70
CA LEU A 44 6.48 -1.85 3.75
C LEU A 44 7.45 -1.43 4.85
N GLU A 45 8.32 -2.32 5.31
CA GLU A 45 9.32 -1.99 6.34
C GLU A 45 10.27 -0.88 5.88
N GLU A 46 10.72 -0.94 4.62
CA GLU A 46 11.50 0.13 3.99
C GLU A 46 10.74 1.47 4.00
N LEU A 47 9.47 1.47 3.57
CA LEU A 47 8.65 2.67 3.56
C LEU A 47 8.45 3.28 4.96
N LEU A 48 8.21 2.44 5.97
CA LEU A 48 8.07 2.89 7.36
C LEU A 48 9.36 3.55 7.87
N GLN A 49 10.52 3.09 7.40
CA GLN A 49 11.81 3.71 7.69
C GLN A 49 12.01 5.01 6.89
N GLU A 50 11.74 5.00 5.58
CA GLU A 50 11.86 6.17 4.69
C GLU A 50 10.99 7.35 5.16
N LYS A 51 9.80 7.06 5.68
CA LYS A 51 8.84 8.05 6.20
C LYS A 51 9.06 8.42 7.67
N ASP A 52 10.12 7.90 8.30
CA ASP A 52 10.45 8.10 9.72
C ASP A 52 9.25 7.82 10.66
N ILE A 53 8.49 6.76 10.37
CA ILE A 53 7.34 6.37 11.21
C ILE A 53 7.87 5.74 12.50
N LYS A 54 7.55 6.38 13.62
CA LYS A 54 7.97 5.94 14.96
C LYS A 54 7.40 4.58 15.29
N LEU A 55 8.17 3.75 15.99
CA LEU A 55 7.80 2.37 16.33
C LEU A 55 6.43 2.25 17.02
N GLN A 56 6.10 3.20 17.89
CA GLN A 56 4.82 3.25 18.61
C GLN A 56 3.60 3.48 17.69
N ASP A 57 3.80 4.09 16.51
CA ASP A 57 2.75 4.42 15.55
C ASP A 57 2.63 3.35 14.45
N ARG A 58 3.61 2.42 14.35
CA ARG A 58 3.68 1.44 13.26
C ARG A 58 2.57 0.40 13.30
N GLU A 59 2.10 0.00 14.46
CA GLU A 59 1.10 -1.08 14.58
C GLU A 59 -0.20 -0.74 13.82
N GLY A 60 -0.74 0.45 14.05
CA GLY A 60 -1.94 0.92 13.34
C GLY A 60 -1.70 1.13 11.84
N VAL A 61 -0.53 1.67 11.48
CA VAL A 61 -0.16 1.87 10.07
C VAL A 61 -0.04 0.53 9.34
N ILE A 62 0.64 -0.46 9.92
CA ILE A 62 0.80 -1.80 9.34
C ILE A 62 -0.56 -2.50 9.18
N ALA A 63 -1.42 -2.44 10.19
CA ALA A 63 -2.75 -3.05 10.12
C ALA A 63 -3.60 -2.45 8.97
N SER A 64 -3.68 -1.11 8.91
CA SER A 64 -4.39 -0.41 7.84
C SER A 64 -3.78 -0.70 6.47
N TRP A 65 -2.45 -0.76 6.38
CA TRP A 65 -1.74 -1.02 5.15
C TRP A 65 -2.00 -2.44 4.61
N ILE A 66 -1.94 -3.46 5.48
CA ILE A 66 -2.21 -4.85 5.09
C ILE A 66 -3.64 -5.00 4.56
N GLN A 67 -4.60 -4.34 5.21
CA GLN A 67 -5.98 -4.33 4.74
C GLN A 67 -6.07 -3.74 3.32
N LYS A 68 -5.50 -2.55 3.10
CA LYS A 68 -5.50 -1.88 1.79
C LYS A 68 -4.81 -2.69 0.71
N TYR A 69 -3.73 -3.40 1.05
CA TYR A 69 -3.04 -4.28 0.11
C TYR A 69 -3.97 -5.40 -0.36
N LYS A 70 -4.68 -6.05 0.58
CA LYS A 70 -5.62 -7.13 0.26
C LYS A 70 -6.83 -6.65 -0.55
N GLU A 71 -7.33 -5.45 -0.25
CA GLU A 71 -8.41 -4.83 -1.01
C GLU A 71 -7.98 -4.59 -2.46
N LEU A 72 -6.80 -3.97 -2.67
CA LEU A 72 -6.25 -3.77 -4.01
C LEU A 72 -6.02 -5.10 -4.74
N GLU A 73 -5.44 -6.10 -4.06
CA GLU A 73 -5.22 -7.43 -4.65
C GLU A 73 -6.55 -8.05 -5.10
N SER A 74 -7.58 -8.01 -4.25
CA SER A 74 -8.90 -8.54 -4.57
C SER A 74 -9.56 -7.82 -5.74
N GLN A 75 -9.43 -6.49 -5.81
CA GLN A 75 -9.97 -5.70 -6.91
C GLN A 75 -9.25 -5.98 -8.23
N LEU A 76 -7.92 -6.09 -8.22
CA LEU A 76 -7.15 -6.48 -9.41
C LEU A 76 -7.48 -7.90 -9.86
N ALA A 77 -7.74 -8.83 -8.94
CA ALA A 77 -8.15 -10.19 -9.29
C ALA A 77 -9.53 -10.25 -9.98
N SER A 78 -10.41 -9.29 -9.71
CA SER A 78 -11.71 -9.17 -10.39
C SER A 78 -11.61 -8.58 -11.80
N ARG A 79 -10.49 -7.92 -12.12
CA ARG A 79 -10.24 -7.30 -13.43
C ARG A 79 -9.63 -8.31 -14.40
N THR A 80 -10.16 -8.36 -15.62
CA THR A 80 -9.71 -9.30 -16.65
C THR A 80 -8.68 -8.70 -17.61
N ASP A 81 -8.44 -7.39 -17.53
CA ASP A 81 -7.51 -6.67 -18.41
C ASP A 81 -6.04 -7.02 -18.10
N ASP A 82 -5.20 -7.00 -19.14
CA ASP A 82 -3.79 -7.41 -19.02
C ASP A 82 -2.98 -6.48 -18.11
N MET A 83 -3.38 -5.22 -18.03
CA MET A 83 -2.77 -4.28 -17.11
C MET A 83 -3.02 -4.67 -15.65
N ALA A 84 -4.23 -5.09 -15.28
CA ALA A 84 -4.50 -5.56 -13.92
C ALA A 84 -3.64 -6.78 -13.55
N LYS A 85 -3.46 -7.72 -14.49
CA LYS A 85 -2.56 -8.89 -14.28
C LYS A 85 -1.11 -8.46 -14.10
N GLN A 86 -0.63 -7.53 -14.92
CA GLN A 86 0.74 -7.01 -14.83
C GLN A 86 0.96 -6.21 -13.54
N ALA A 87 0.00 -5.37 -13.16
CA ALA A 87 0.00 -4.64 -11.90
C ALA A 87 0.06 -5.61 -10.72
N LYS A 88 -0.76 -6.68 -10.71
CA LYS A 88 -0.71 -7.71 -9.68
C LYS A 88 0.67 -8.34 -9.59
N SER A 89 1.30 -8.68 -10.73
CA SER A 89 2.66 -9.23 -10.73
C SER A 89 3.69 -8.28 -10.13
N PHE A 90 3.57 -6.97 -10.36
CA PHE A 90 4.44 -5.99 -9.71
C PHE A 90 4.17 -5.90 -8.20
N LEU A 91 2.90 -5.88 -7.80
CA LEU A 91 2.52 -5.88 -6.38
C LEU A 91 3.02 -7.11 -5.66
N ASP A 92 2.90 -8.31 -6.22
CA ASP A 92 3.39 -9.56 -5.62
C ASP A 92 4.93 -9.56 -5.43
N ASP A 93 5.63 -8.77 -6.25
CA ASP A 93 7.07 -8.55 -6.19
C ASP A 93 7.48 -7.41 -5.24
N GLY A 94 6.54 -6.70 -4.61
CA GLY A 94 6.82 -5.53 -3.77
C GLY A 94 7.16 -4.25 -4.55
N LYS A 95 6.94 -4.26 -5.87
CA LYS A 95 7.29 -3.18 -6.81
C LYS A 95 6.14 -2.18 -6.96
N LEU A 96 5.90 -1.40 -5.90
CA LEU A 96 4.79 -0.44 -5.87
C LEU A 96 4.99 0.67 -6.91
N GLU A 97 6.22 1.09 -7.14
CA GLU A 97 6.59 2.15 -8.08
C GLU A 97 6.33 1.71 -9.54
N GLU A 98 6.67 0.48 -9.91
CA GLU A 98 6.37 -0.04 -11.25
C GLU A 98 4.87 -0.21 -11.48
N ALA A 99 4.12 -0.67 -10.48
CA ALA A 99 2.66 -0.71 -10.54
C ALA A 99 2.05 0.69 -10.72
N GLU A 100 2.58 1.70 -10.02
CA GLU A 100 2.17 3.09 -10.17
C GLU A 100 2.40 3.60 -11.59
N GLN A 101 3.61 3.39 -12.15
CA GLN A 101 3.94 3.85 -13.50
C GLN A 101 3.06 3.20 -14.56
N LEU A 102 2.73 1.92 -14.37
CA LEU A 102 1.84 1.20 -15.27
C LEU A 102 0.45 1.87 -15.34
N PHE A 103 -0.17 2.15 -14.20
CA PHE A 103 -1.49 2.82 -14.19
C PHE A 103 -1.42 4.28 -14.66
N LYS A 104 -0.34 5.01 -14.36
CA LYS A 104 -0.13 6.37 -14.89
C LYS A 104 -0.09 6.40 -16.41
N GLN A 105 0.61 5.45 -17.04
CA GLN A 105 0.66 5.34 -18.50
C GLN A 105 -0.68 4.93 -19.10
N ALA A 106 -1.44 4.07 -18.42
CA ALA A 106 -2.75 3.70 -18.92
C ALA A 106 -3.79 4.80 -18.80
N LEU A 107 -3.69 5.68 -17.79
CA LEU A 107 -4.53 6.88 -17.71
C LEU A 107 -4.34 7.82 -18.90
N THR A 108 -3.18 7.80 -19.57
CA THR A 108 -2.92 8.65 -20.75
C THR A 108 -3.21 7.95 -22.07
N THR A 109 -3.25 6.62 -22.10
CA THR A 109 -3.35 5.84 -23.36
C THR A 109 -4.63 5.02 -23.50
N ASP A 110 -5.26 4.60 -22.40
CA ASP A 110 -6.52 3.83 -22.39
C ASP A 110 -7.59 4.53 -21.54
N LEU A 111 -8.39 5.36 -22.19
CA LEU A 111 -9.49 6.07 -21.54
C LEU A 111 -10.66 5.15 -21.16
N LYS A 112 -10.76 3.95 -21.74
CA LYS A 112 -11.90 3.04 -21.51
C LYS A 112 -11.98 2.59 -20.06
N ASN A 113 -10.82 2.47 -19.41
CA ASN A 113 -10.70 2.04 -18.02
C ASN A 113 -10.20 3.15 -17.11
N ALA A 114 -10.27 4.41 -17.53
CA ALA A 114 -9.65 5.53 -16.82
C ALA A 114 -10.09 5.62 -15.35
N ALA A 115 -11.37 5.43 -15.05
CA ALA A 115 -11.88 5.48 -13.68
C ALA A 115 -11.26 4.38 -12.79
N ASN A 116 -11.28 3.12 -13.27
CA ASN A 116 -10.63 1.98 -12.61
C ASN A 116 -9.11 2.20 -12.43
N ASN A 117 -8.44 2.76 -13.43
CA ASN A 117 -7.00 3.01 -13.36
C ASN A 117 -6.66 4.12 -12.36
N ALA A 118 -7.46 5.19 -12.31
CA ALA A 118 -7.33 6.24 -11.32
C ALA A 118 -7.54 5.69 -9.90
N HIS A 119 -8.55 4.84 -9.72
CA HIS A 119 -8.83 4.21 -8.43
C HIS A 119 -7.69 3.28 -7.97
N SER A 120 -7.18 2.41 -8.85
CA SER A 120 -6.02 1.57 -8.54
C SER A 120 -4.76 2.40 -8.24
N LEU A 121 -4.56 3.52 -8.95
CA LEU A 121 -3.45 4.44 -8.69
C LEU A 121 -3.57 5.12 -7.32
N ALA A 122 -4.79 5.47 -6.90
CA ALA A 122 -5.06 6.00 -5.58
C ALA A 122 -4.69 5.00 -4.47
N GLN A 123 -5.08 3.74 -4.63
CA GLN A 123 -4.75 2.67 -3.69
C GLN A 123 -3.24 2.44 -3.60
N ILE A 124 -2.52 2.42 -4.74
CA ILE A 124 -1.06 2.29 -4.77
C ILE A 124 -0.39 3.47 -4.06
N LYS A 125 -0.87 4.70 -4.28
CA LYS A 125 -0.37 5.88 -3.55
C LYS A 125 -0.61 5.79 -2.05
N SER A 126 -1.75 5.22 -1.64
CA SER A 126 -1.99 4.94 -0.23
C SER A 126 -1.05 3.87 0.32
N LEU A 127 -0.68 2.84 -0.45
CA LEU A 127 0.31 1.84 -0.05
C LEU A 127 1.72 2.43 0.04
N GLN A 128 2.05 3.43 -0.78
CA GLN A 128 3.30 4.19 -0.67
C GLN A 128 3.30 5.20 0.50
N LEU A 129 2.25 5.21 1.34
CA LEU A 129 2.04 6.20 2.41
C LEU A 129 2.02 7.65 1.88
N ASN A 130 1.65 7.84 0.62
CA ASN A 130 1.51 9.14 -0.04
C ASN A 130 0.03 9.53 -0.13
N TYR A 131 -0.55 9.83 1.04
CA TYR A 131 -1.97 10.10 1.18
C TYR A 131 -2.50 11.31 0.39
N PRO A 132 -1.75 12.43 0.22
CA PRO A 132 -2.21 13.55 -0.59
C PRO A 132 -2.39 13.20 -2.08
N GLU A 133 -1.45 12.47 -2.67
CA GLU A 133 -1.60 12.01 -4.06
C GLU A 133 -2.70 10.94 -4.18
N ALA A 134 -2.84 10.05 -3.19
CA ALA A 134 -3.94 9.09 -3.16
C ALA A 134 -5.30 9.79 -3.22
N GLU A 135 -5.49 10.84 -2.43
CA GLU A 135 -6.73 11.63 -2.45
C GLU A 135 -7.04 12.24 -3.82
N THR A 136 -6.00 12.74 -4.50
CA THR A 136 -6.14 13.32 -5.85
C THR A 136 -6.68 12.27 -6.83
N TYR A 137 -6.14 11.06 -6.79
CA TYR A 137 -6.57 9.99 -7.68
C TYR A 137 -7.93 9.38 -7.30
N TYR A 138 -8.27 9.31 -6.01
CA TYR A 138 -9.62 8.94 -5.59
C TYR A 138 -10.65 9.96 -6.10
N LYS A 139 -10.38 11.26 -5.95
CA LYS A 139 -11.23 12.32 -6.50
C LYS A 139 -11.34 12.20 -8.03
N GLN A 140 -10.25 11.89 -8.72
CA GLN A 140 -10.28 11.66 -10.17
C GLN A 140 -11.14 10.44 -10.57
N ALA A 141 -11.05 9.32 -9.84
CA ALA A 141 -11.87 8.14 -10.10
C ALA A 141 -13.37 8.45 -9.96
N VAL A 142 -13.75 9.15 -8.89
CA VAL A 142 -15.14 9.62 -8.67
C VAL A 142 -15.58 10.62 -9.75
N GLN A 143 -14.71 11.52 -10.20
CA GLN A 143 -15.05 12.44 -11.30
C GLN A 143 -15.31 11.72 -12.62
N LEU A 144 -14.60 10.61 -12.88
CA LEU A 144 -14.74 9.83 -14.10
C LEU A 144 -15.96 8.89 -14.07
N ASP A 145 -16.35 8.42 -12.89
CA ASP A 145 -17.53 7.57 -12.67
C ASP A 145 -18.20 7.92 -11.33
N PRO A 146 -19.05 8.96 -11.30
CA PRO A 146 -19.59 9.53 -10.07
C PRO A 146 -20.62 8.65 -9.38
N ASP A 147 -21.24 7.71 -10.10
CA ASP A 147 -22.27 6.82 -9.55
C ASP A 147 -21.67 5.52 -8.98
N ASN A 148 -20.35 5.36 -9.05
CA ASN A 148 -19.68 4.17 -8.58
C ASN A 148 -19.54 4.16 -7.06
N ALA A 149 -20.40 3.38 -6.41
CA ALA A 149 -20.44 3.26 -4.95
C ALA A 149 -19.09 2.83 -4.34
N LEU A 150 -18.28 2.01 -5.04
CA LEU A 150 -16.96 1.60 -4.55
C LEU A 150 -16.01 2.80 -4.46
N TYR A 151 -15.96 3.63 -5.50
CA TYR A 151 -15.06 4.79 -5.53
C TYR A 151 -15.46 5.85 -4.51
N LEU A 152 -16.76 6.09 -4.35
CA LEU A 152 -17.31 6.98 -3.33
C LEU A 152 -16.96 6.49 -1.92
N ASN A 153 -17.17 5.20 -1.64
CA ASN A 153 -16.86 4.60 -0.35
C ASN A 153 -15.36 4.67 -0.04
N ASP A 154 -14.50 4.34 -1.01
CA ASP A 154 -13.05 4.34 -0.78
C ASP A 154 -12.48 5.76 -0.63
N LEU A 155 -13.03 6.75 -1.33
CA LEU A 155 -12.71 8.16 -1.08
C LEU A 155 -13.17 8.58 0.32
N GLY A 156 -14.39 8.24 0.73
CA GLY A 156 -14.92 8.53 2.07
C GLY A 156 -14.07 7.90 3.17
N LEU A 157 -13.70 6.61 3.02
CA LEU A 157 -12.83 5.89 3.93
C LEU A 157 -11.42 6.53 4.01
N HIS A 158 -10.87 6.95 2.86
CA HIS A 158 -9.58 7.63 2.81
C HIS A 158 -9.61 8.94 3.58
N LEU A 159 -10.64 9.77 3.36
CA LEU A 159 -10.81 11.06 4.06
C LEU A 159 -11.05 10.87 5.56
N TYR A 160 -11.86 9.87 5.93
CA TYR A 160 -12.08 9.48 7.32
C TYR A 160 -10.77 9.06 8.00
N THR A 161 -9.97 8.22 7.34
CA THR A 161 -8.68 7.72 7.88
C THR A 161 -7.67 8.85 8.12
N LEU A 162 -7.74 9.94 7.34
CA LEU A 162 -6.90 11.12 7.52
C LEU A 162 -7.44 12.12 8.55
N GLY A 163 -8.55 11.81 9.23
CA GLY A 163 -9.19 12.73 10.17
C GLY A 163 -9.79 13.97 9.51
N LYS A 164 -10.00 13.94 8.18
CA LYS A 164 -10.65 15.02 7.41
C LYS A 164 -12.17 14.86 7.43
N TYR A 165 -12.75 14.88 8.63
CA TYR A 165 -14.18 14.61 8.84
C TYR A 165 -15.11 15.56 8.06
N ALA A 166 -14.67 16.79 7.77
CA ALA A 166 -15.46 17.77 7.03
C ALA A 166 -15.57 17.51 5.50
N GLU A 167 -14.77 16.59 4.95
CA GLU A 167 -14.79 16.24 3.51
C GLU A 167 -15.42 14.85 3.26
N ALA A 168 -15.69 14.06 4.31
CA ALA A 168 -16.12 12.66 4.23
C ALA A 168 -17.65 12.46 4.09
N GLU A 169 -18.45 13.52 4.16
CA GLU A 169 -19.90 13.44 3.90
C GLU A 169 -20.19 13.64 2.40
N PRO A 170 -20.89 12.70 1.74
CA PRO A 170 -21.50 12.97 0.44
C PRO A 170 -22.68 13.94 0.64
N LEU A 171 -22.72 15.02 -0.15
CA LEU A 171 -23.87 15.92 -0.28
C LEU A 171 -25.06 15.23 -0.96
#